data_AF-A0A846H4V2-F1
#
_entry.id   AF-A0A846H4V2-F1
#
_cell.length_a   1.000
_cell.length_b   1.000
_cell.length_c   1.000
_cell.angle_alpha   90.00
_cell.angle_beta   90.00
_cell.angle_gamma   90.00
#
_symmetry.space_group_name_H-M   'P 1'
#
loop_
_entity.id
_entity.type
_entity.pdbx_description
1 polymer ?
#
loop_
_entity_poly.entity_id
_entity_poly.type
_entity_poly.pdbx_seq_one_letter_code
_entity_poly.pdbx_strand_id
1 'polypeptide(L)' 'MKIVDREQAIQPIFNQSGDKLIVFNGEIFNFPEIKDKLQSKYQFKTESDTETVLHAFEEYKEECLHLFEGQFAFVIIDIK' A
#
# COMPACT_ATOMS: atom_id res chain seq x y z
N MET A 1 4.85 -11.09 -11.95
CA MET A 1 5.75 -10.29 -12.80
C MET A 1 6.13 -9.06 -12.00
N LYS A 2 7.43 -8.80 -11.76
CA LYS A 2 7.94 -7.72 -10.90
C LYS A 2 8.19 -6.48 -11.77
N ILE A 3 7.53 -5.35 -11.51
CA ILE A 3 7.62 -4.17 -12.39
C ILE A 3 8.10 -2.90 -11.64
N VAL A 4 7.92 -2.76 -10.32
CA VAL A 4 8.52 -1.67 -9.53
C VAL A 4 9.14 -2.22 -8.23
N ASP A 5 10.35 -1.75 -7.94
CA ASP A 5 11.24 -2.04 -6.80
C ASP A 5 11.85 -3.46 -6.72
N ARG A 6 13.18 -3.54 -6.90
CA ARG A 6 13.89 -4.78 -7.26
C ARG A 6 14.34 -5.64 -6.06
N GLU A 7 14.34 -5.12 -4.82
CA GLU A 7 14.93 -5.85 -3.69
C GLU A 7 14.12 -5.81 -2.37
N GLN A 8 13.17 -4.87 -2.18
CA GLN A 8 12.51 -4.68 -0.88
C GLN A 8 10.98 -4.95 -0.85
N ALA A 9 10.32 -5.10 -2.00
CA ALA A 9 8.89 -5.40 -2.08
C ALA A 9 8.59 -6.91 -2.11
N ILE A 10 9.11 -7.67 -1.15
CA ILE A 10 8.75 -9.09 -0.98
C ILE A 10 7.36 -9.12 -0.33
N GLN A 11 6.36 -9.50 -1.11
CA GLN A 11 5.00 -9.68 -0.62
C GLN A 11 4.87 -11.01 0.15
N PRO A 12 4.00 -11.07 1.17
CA PRO A 12 3.11 -10.02 1.66
C PRO A 12 3.84 -8.91 2.44
N ILE A 13 3.35 -7.66 2.32
CA ILE A 13 3.87 -6.53 3.10
C ILE A 13 3.06 -6.38 4.38
N PHE A 14 3.74 -6.23 5.52
CA PHE A 14 3.11 -6.00 6.82
C PHE A 14 3.12 -4.51 7.17
N ASN A 15 2.06 -4.06 7.86
CA ASN A 15 2.04 -2.71 8.44
C ASN A 15 3.04 -2.59 9.60
N GLN A 16 3.18 -1.39 10.16
CA GLN A 16 4.13 -1.13 11.24
C GLN A 16 3.90 -2.00 12.48
N SER A 17 2.63 -2.24 12.84
CA SER A 17 2.24 -3.04 14.00
C SER A 17 2.37 -4.55 13.77
N GLY A 18 2.52 -5.00 12.52
CA GLY A 18 2.50 -6.41 12.14
C GLY A 18 1.12 -7.07 12.29
N ASP A 19 0.05 -6.30 12.54
CA ASP A 19 -1.32 -6.80 12.72
C ASP A 19 -2.14 -6.80 11.43
N LYS A 20 -1.59 -6.27 10.33
CA LYS A 20 -2.18 -6.34 8.99
C LYS A 20 -1.14 -6.68 7.95
N LEU A 21 -1.58 -7.40 6.92
CA LEU A 21 -0.76 -7.69 5.74
C LEU A 21 -1.52 -7.40 4.45
N ILE A 22 -0.77 -7.06 3.39
CA ILE A 22 -1.28 -6.86 2.05
C ILE A 22 -0.58 -7.77 1.03
N VAL A 23 -1.38 -8.32 0.12
CA VAL A 23 -0.93 -8.87 -1.17
C VAL A 23 -1.54 -8.00 -2.26
N PHE A 24 -0.73 -7.55 -3.20
CA PHE A 24 -1.09 -6.56 -4.20
C PHE A 24 -0.58 -6.96 -5.58
N ASN A 25 -1.44 -6.85 -6.59
CA ASN A 25 -1.09 -7.04 -7.99
C ASN A 25 -1.62 -5.87 -8.81
N GLY A 26 -0.72 -5.21 -9.53
CA GLY A 26 -1.06 -4.07 -10.36
C GLY A 26 -0.12 -2.91 -10.16
N GLU A 27 -0.63 -1.72 -10.42
CA GLU A 27 0.08 -0.45 -10.23
C GLU A 27 -0.93 0.66 -9.87
N ILE A 28 -0.60 1.47 -8.86
CA ILE A 28 -1.30 2.73 -8.57
C ILE A 28 -0.46 3.89 -9.10
N PHE A 29 -0.87 4.53 -10.19
CA PHE A 29 -0.06 5.55 -10.86
C PHE A 29 0.12 6.82 -10.03
N ASN A 30 -0.89 7.19 -9.25
CA ASN A 30 -0.86 8.38 -8.39
C ASN A 30 -0.37 8.09 -6.95
N PHE A 31 0.30 6.95 -6.72
CA PHE A 31 0.82 6.60 -5.38
C PHE A 31 1.73 7.68 -4.74
N PRO A 32 2.59 8.44 -5.47
CA PRO A 32 3.45 9.43 -4.85
C PRO A 32 2.63 10.56 -4.18
N GLU A 33 1.53 10.96 -4.79
CA GLU A 33 0.63 12.01 -4.27
C GLU A 33 -0.12 11.55 -3.01
N ILE A 34 -0.52 10.28 -2.99
CA ILE A 34 -1.20 9.68 -1.83
C ILE A 34 -0.21 9.49 -0.69
N LYS A 35 1.01 9.01 -1.00
CA LYS A 35 2.11 8.87 -0.03
C LYS A 35 2.46 10.21 0.61
N ASP A 36 2.49 11.30 -0.16
CA ASP A 36 2.79 12.64 0.36
C ASP A 36 1.79 13.10 1.44
N LYS A 37 0.52 12.72 1.30
CA LYS A 37 -0.55 12.99 2.28
C LYS A 37 -0.43 12.13 3.54
N LEU A 38 0.13 10.93 3.43
CA LEU A 38 0.18 9.92 4.49
C LEU A 38 1.51 9.88 5.26
N GLN A 39 2.62 10.35 4.66
CA GLN A 39 3.96 10.26 5.26
C GLN A 39 4.11 11.00 6.60
N SER A 40 3.22 11.94 6.91
CA SER A 40 3.18 12.63 8.21
C SER A 40 2.60 11.77 9.34
N LYS A 41 1.84 10.72 9.00
CA LYS A 41 1.15 9.83 9.94
C LYS A 41 1.70 8.41 9.95
N TYR A 42 2.26 7.96 8.83
CA TYR A 42 2.74 6.60 8.61
C TYR A 42 4.21 6.58 8.22
N GLN A 43 4.95 5.62 8.76
CA GLN A 43 6.35 5.39 8.41
C GLN A 43 6.45 4.40 7.26
N PHE A 44 6.81 4.89 6.08
CA PHE A 44 7.05 4.07 4.91
C PHE A 44 8.42 3.41 4.98
N LYS A 45 8.48 2.10 4.73
CA LYS A 45 9.70 1.30 4.64
C LYS A 45 10.18 1.17 3.19
N THR A 46 9.28 1.31 2.23
CA THR A 46 9.51 1.12 0.80
C THR A 46 9.07 2.33 -0.01
N GLU A 47 9.57 2.41 -1.24
CA GLU A 47 9.08 3.36 -2.26
C GLU A 47 8.11 2.64 -3.21
N SER A 48 7.21 1.83 -2.65
CA SER A 48 6.22 1.08 -3.41
C SER A 48 4.80 1.63 -3.24
N ASP A 49 4.01 1.47 -4.29
CA ASP A 49 2.57 1.68 -4.28
C ASP A 49 1.86 0.72 -3.32
N THR A 50 2.36 -0.50 -3.16
CA THR A 50 1.78 -1.54 -2.30
C THR A 50 1.67 -1.08 -0.85
N GLU A 51 2.72 -0.47 -0.30
CA GLU A 51 2.70 0.08 1.06
C GLU A 51 1.78 1.31 1.17
N THR A 52 1.72 2.12 0.10
CA THR A 52 0.79 3.25 0.02
C THR A 52 -0.67 2.77 0.11
N VAL A 53 -1.03 1.67 -0.56
CA VAL A 53 -2.36 1.09 -0.48
C VAL A 53 -2.69 0.61 0.93
N LEU A 54 -1.75 -0.05 1.61
CA LEU A 54 -1.96 -0.53 2.98
C LEU A 54 -2.23 0.63 3.94
N HIS A 55 -1.42 1.68 3.91
CA HIS A 55 -1.62 2.84 4.79
C HIS A 55 -2.86 3.66 4.42
N ALA A 56 -3.17 3.79 3.12
CA ALA A 56 -4.40 4.45 2.69
C ALA A 56 -5.65 3.70 3.19
N PHE A 57 -5.62 2.37 3.21
CA PHE A 57 -6.69 1.57 3.81
C PHE A 57 -6.75 1.71 5.34
N GLU A 58 -5.61 1.87 6.03
CA GLU A 58 -5.60 2.13 7.46
C GLU A 58 -6.25 3.47 7.83
N GLU A 59 -5.98 4.51 7.03
CA GLU A 59 -6.50 5.87 7.24
C GLU A 59 -7.96 6.02 6.78
N TYR A 60 -8.27 5.58 5.56
CA TYR A 60 -9.54 5.86 4.89
C TYR A 60 -10.47 4.65 4.76
N LYS A 61 -10.04 3.44 5.14
CA LYS A 61 -10.80 2.19 4.93
C LYS A 61 -11.16 2.03 3.45
N GLU A 62 -12.36 1.56 3.15
CA GLU A 62 -12.83 1.29 1.77
C GLU A 62 -12.88 2.56 0.91
N GLU A 63 -13.03 3.74 1.52
CA GLU A 63 -13.04 5.03 0.81
C GLU A 63 -11.69 5.33 0.13
N CYS A 64 -10.61 4.64 0.51
CA CYS A 64 -9.32 4.77 -0.16
C CYS A 64 -9.39 4.42 -1.66
N LEU A 65 -10.35 3.55 -2.05
CA LEU A 65 -10.53 3.13 -3.44
C LEU A 65 -10.85 4.30 -4.38
N HIS A 66 -11.51 5.34 -3.87
CA HIS A 66 -11.83 6.55 -4.64
C HIS A 66 -10.61 7.44 -4.90
N LEU A 67 -9.51 7.21 -4.18
CA LEU A 67 -8.26 7.96 -4.33
C LEU A 67 -7.32 7.33 -5.34
N PHE A 68 -7.54 6.07 -5.72
CA PHE A 68 -6.60 5.30 -6.52
C PHE A 68 -6.83 5.46 -8.02
N GLU A 69 -5.78 5.88 -8.72
CA GLU A 69 -5.75 5.88 -10.18
C GLU A 69 -4.82 4.76 -10.65
N GLY A 70 -5.37 3.73 -11.29
CA GLY A 70 -4.54 2.59 -11.71
C GLY A 70 -5.31 1.36 -12.12
N GLN A 71 -4.56 0.26 -12.24
CA GLN A 71 -5.08 -1.09 -12.47
C GLN A 71 -4.56 -1.96 -11.35
N PHE A 72 -5.45 -2.40 -10.46
CA PHE A 72 -5.03 -3.09 -9.26
C PHE A 72 -6.04 -4.14 -8.79
N ALA A 73 -5.50 -5.14 -8.11
CA ALA A 73 -6.22 -6.07 -7.26
C ALA A 73 -5.39 -6.30 -6.01
N PHE A 74 -6.01 -6.24 -4.84
CA PHE A 74 -5.31 -6.51 -3.59
C PHE A 74 -6.20 -7.20 -2.57
N VAL A 75 -5.54 -7.82 -1.59
CA VAL A 75 -6.15 -8.41 -0.42
C VAL A 75 -5.43 -7.85 0.79
N ILE A 76 -6.19 -7.27 1.72
CA ILE A 76 -5.70 -6.87 3.04
C ILE A 76 -6.33 -7.82 4.06
N ILE A 77 -5.51 -8.39 4.93
CA ILE A 77 -5.95 -9.24 6.04
C ILE A 77 -5.63 -8.53 7.35
N ASP A 78 -6.63 -8.41 8.21
CA ASP A 78 -6.45 -8.10 9.63
C ASP A 78 -6.26 -9.42 10.39
N ILE A 79 -5.14 -9.54 11.10
CA ILE A 79 -4.69 -10.78 11.73
C ILE A 79 -5.06 -10.81 13.23
N LYS A 80 -5.86 -9.85 13.70
CA LYS A 80 -6.40 -9.83 15.07
C LYS A 80 -7.47 -10.87 15.33
#